data_AF-A0A1H9VJV7-F1
#
_entry.id   AF-A0A1H9VJV7-F1
#
_cell.length_a   1.000
_cell.length_b   1.000
_cell.length_c   1.000
_cell.angle_alpha   90.00
_cell.angle_beta   90.00
_cell.angle_gamma   90.00
#
_symmetry.space_group_name_H-M   'P 1'
#
loop_
_entity.id
_entity.type
_entity.pdbx_description
1 polymer ?
#
loop_
_entity_poly.entity_id
_entity_poly.type
_entity_poly.pdbx_seq_one_letter_code
_entity_poly.pdbx_strand_id
1 'polypeptide(L)'
;MSEKKKHPIVFRFASVYPAALARIEMHAKRSGGPLENIELQFMHRNKVYVGPTFAEEMRAEIRAMKQQNFDEEVAACRARKRKKEAAAREEAGLIDPWHGNSQGPIREAIVTAHWEYFEAEDRSDPNDLLTTYGVDKNGEEVVHVLSKAKIEAFEKATLAFFDEYFPGSVRHLRMDLDEETPHFHAVIFETAEKTNKTRGTQRLIQPSAHPLLADYELLQDVAGEHYASIGLARGQKRAQEVREAKESELPLPDAVRHVSPREYRNGRARAIRAKELGVKQQERDLDLREANVFLDEVTADAKRAGAAAAEREAAETKDAAEVHLKHAVGKMAEANAYVDAVSEGLEAIIGHEVDYEPAEQDRPERLGDGPKARNGEEQEGLWSRIQPAYERLVTFARHAFRLRHRVFAARRLEADIARRAKAMAEAERAAGRPVGVELSAVLGATEELAYEVDDFPGAWAIPKKSDHEAVGTRLDEMSNKALRSCYLATRDAADISEEQLEVHDPFDRGRRVLELEAGRRGLNLETGRHDPKSASDPKRATLHTDQDTQTIKVMRRDDQQQRVRR
;
A
#
# COMPACT_ATOMS: atom_id res chain seq x y z
N MET A 1 -21.17 -33.94 2.25
CA MET A 1 -20.46 -33.39 1.07
C MET A 1 -20.38 -31.89 1.29
N SER A 2 -19.19 -31.33 1.50
CA SER A 2 -19.01 -29.88 1.61
C SER A 2 -19.41 -29.25 0.27
N GLU A 3 -20.28 -28.24 0.27
CA GLU A 3 -20.55 -27.43 -0.92
C GLU A 3 -19.20 -26.89 -1.42
N LYS A 4 -18.75 -27.37 -2.60
CA LYS A 4 -17.53 -26.83 -3.23
C LYS A 4 -17.73 -25.33 -3.40
N LYS A 5 -16.92 -24.55 -2.71
CA LYS A 5 -16.88 -23.09 -2.78
C LYS A 5 -16.67 -22.71 -4.26
N LYS A 6 -17.68 -22.09 -4.89
CA LYS A 6 -17.58 -21.66 -6.29
C LYS A 6 -16.80 -20.35 -6.34
N HIS A 7 -15.67 -20.35 -7.02
CA HIS A 7 -14.87 -19.14 -7.23
C HIS A 7 -15.42 -18.37 -8.44
N PRO A 8 -15.69 -17.06 -8.31
CA PRO A 8 -16.14 -16.27 -9.43
C PRO A 8 -15.00 -16.03 -10.44
N ILE A 9 -15.32 -16.04 -11.73
CA ILE A 9 -14.45 -15.47 -12.76
C ILE A 9 -14.37 -13.96 -12.55
N VAL A 10 -13.15 -13.43 -12.62
CA VAL A 10 -12.87 -12.00 -12.66
C VAL A 10 -12.56 -11.63 -14.10
N PHE A 11 -13.51 -10.97 -14.77
CA PHE A 11 -13.31 -10.44 -16.12
C PHE A 11 -13.58 -8.94 -16.09
N ARG A 12 -12.56 -8.11 -16.29
CA ARG A 12 -12.68 -6.66 -16.15
C ARG A 12 -11.98 -5.92 -17.28
N PHE A 13 -12.60 -4.85 -17.76
CA PHE A 13 -11.97 -3.92 -18.69
C PHE A 13 -11.50 -2.63 -18.02
N ALA A 14 -10.29 -2.18 -18.37
CA ALA A 14 -9.81 -0.81 -18.24
C ALA A 14 -9.94 -0.09 -19.58
N SER A 15 -10.33 1.18 -19.56
CA SER A 15 -10.19 2.03 -20.73
C SER A 15 -8.76 2.59 -20.79
N VAL A 16 -8.13 2.53 -21.97
CA VAL A 16 -6.75 2.99 -22.15
C VAL A 16 -6.62 3.87 -23.40
N TYR A 17 -5.76 4.87 -23.32
CA TYR A 17 -5.40 5.72 -24.46
C TYR A 17 -4.18 5.16 -25.19
N PRO A 18 -3.99 5.47 -26.49
CA PRO A 18 -2.84 5.01 -27.27
C PRO A 18 -1.47 5.34 -26.66
N ALA A 19 -1.38 6.42 -25.86
CA ALA A 19 -0.17 6.77 -25.13
C ALA A 19 0.25 5.69 -24.12
N ALA A 20 -0.70 4.96 -23.53
CA ALA A 20 -0.44 3.92 -22.54
C ALA A 20 0.06 2.59 -23.12
N LEU A 21 -0.04 2.37 -24.44
CA LEU A 21 0.30 1.09 -25.07
C LEU A 21 1.76 0.69 -24.84
N ALA A 22 2.71 1.63 -24.95
CA ALA A 22 4.12 1.36 -24.66
C ALA A 22 4.34 0.93 -23.22
N ARG A 23 3.60 1.50 -22.26
CA ARG A 23 3.70 1.09 -20.85
C ARG A 23 3.17 -0.32 -20.63
N ILE A 24 2.08 -0.69 -21.29
CA ILE A 24 1.54 -2.06 -21.25
C ILE A 24 2.55 -3.04 -21.84
N GLU A 25 3.19 -2.68 -22.96
CA GLU A 25 4.22 -3.50 -23.59
C GLU A 25 5.51 -3.61 -22.74
N MET A 26 5.96 -2.52 -22.12
CA MET A 26 7.11 -2.55 -21.18
C MET A 26 6.81 -3.43 -19.97
N HIS A 27 5.61 -3.31 -19.39
CA HIS A 27 5.20 -4.18 -18.29
C HIS A 27 5.10 -5.64 -18.75
N ALA A 28 4.58 -5.92 -19.94
CA ALA A 28 4.56 -7.27 -20.51
C ALA A 28 5.96 -7.88 -20.58
N LYS A 29 6.95 -7.07 -20.96
CA LYS A 29 8.36 -7.46 -21.09
C LYS A 29 9.13 -7.44 -19.77
N ARG A 30 8.49 -7.04 -18.67
CA ARG A 30 9.13 -6.79 -17.35
C ARG A 30 10.32 -5.82 -17.45
N SER A 31 10.30 -4.90 -18.41
CA SER A 31 11.39 -3.94 -18.66
C SER A 31 11.16 -2.58 -17.99
N GLY A 32 10.03 -2.41 -17.29
CA GLY A 32 9.69 -1.18 -16.58
C GLY A 32 8.22 -1.13 -16.14
N GLY A 33 7.92 -0.17 -15.27
CA GLY A 33 6.66 -0.09 -14.53
C GLY A 33 6.81 -0.57 -13.09
N PRO A 34 5.71 -0.70 -12.34
CA PRO A 34 5.72 -1.30 -11.01
C PRO A 34 6.05 -2.79 -11.14
N LEU A 35 7.21 -3.21 -10.62
CA LEU A 35 7.69 -4.60 -10.68
C LEU A 35 7.78 -5.22 -9.27
N GLU A 36 7.39 -4.49 -8.23
CA GLU A 36 7.63 -4.86 -6.83
C GLU A 36 6.90 -6.12 -6.35
N ASN A 37 5.92 -6.63 -7.10
CA ASN A 37 5.22 -7.89 -6.81
C ASN A 37 5.40 -8.91 -7.93
N ILE A 38 6.41 -8.71 -8.77
CA ILE A 38 6.72 -9.59 -9.88
C ILE A 38 7.96 -10.39 -9.53
N GLU A 39 7.83 -11.71 -9.59
CA GLU A 39 8.92 -12.64 -9.39
C GLU A 39 9.77 -12.71 -10.68
N LEU A 40 10.65 -11.72 -10.89
CA LEU A 40 11.41 -11.55 -12.14
C LEU A 40 12.16 -12.83 -12.57
N GLN A 41 12.66 -13.61 -11.62
CA GLN A 41 13.29 -14.91 -11.88
C GLN A 41 12.40 -15.93 -12.60
N PHE A 42 11.07 -15.77 -12.52
CA PHE A 42 10.08 -16.62 -13.14
C PHE A 42 9.37 -15.98 -14.33
N MET A 43 9.83 -14.83 -14.83
CA MET A 43 9.26 -14.18 -16.02
C MET A 43 9.21 -15.10 -17.26
N HIS A 44 10.11 -16.09 -17.32
CA HIS A 44 10.17 -17.09 -18.39
C HIS A 44 8.95 -18.02 -18.43
N ARG A 45 8.13 -18.05 -17.37
CA ARG A 45 6.88 -18.81 -17.30
C ARG A 45 5.74 -18.13 -18.07
N ASN A 46 5.82 -16.81 -18.26
CA ASN A 46 4.77 -16.04 -18.91
C ASN A 46 4.64 -16.43 -20.38
N LYS A 47 3.41 -16.40 -20.89
CA LYS A 47 3.08 -16.83 -22.25
C LYS A 47 2.43 -15.68 -23.01
N VAL A 48 2.98 -15.34 -24.17
CA VAL A 48 2.38 -14.37 -25.08
C VAL A 48 1.81 -15.11 -26.29
N TYR A 49 0.50 -14.98 -26.50
CA TYR A 49 -0.23 -15.67 -27.58
C TYR A 49 -0.45 -14.76 -28.78
N VAL A 50 -0.64 -13.46 -28.55
CA VAL A 50 -0.91 -12.48 -29.61
C VAL A 50 -0.08 -11.23 -29.37
N GLY A 51 0.53 -10.72 -30.44
CA GLY A 51 1.17 -9.40 -30.49
C GLY A 51 2.22 -9.15 -29.41
N PRO A 52 3.39 -9.81 -29.46
CA PRO A 52 4.50 -9.51 -28.53
C PRO A 52 5.08 -8.09 -28.68
N THR A 53 4.83 -7.43 -29.83
CA THR A 53 5.27 -6.07 -30.17
C THR A 53 4.14 -5.25 -30.78
N PHE A 54 2.98 -5.26 -30.12
CA PHE A 54 1.74 -4.70 -30.64
C PHE A 54 1.66 -3.17 -30.60
N ALA A 55 2.42 -2.51 -29.72
CA ALA A 55 2.17 -1.09 -29.42
C ALA A 55 2.46 -0.17 -30.61
N GLU A 56 3.56 -0.41 -31.33
CA GLU A 56 3.93 0.41 -32.49
C GLU A 56 3.05 0.12 -33.71
N GLU A 57 2.68 -1.15 -33.92
CA GLU A 57 1.74 -1.57 -34.97
C GLU A 57 0.39 -0.88 -34.80
N MET A 58 -0.17 -0.90 -33.59
CA MET A 58 -1.42 -0.21 -33.28
C MET A 58 -1.30 1.30 -33.48
N ARG A 59 -0.18 1.92 -33.09
CA ARG A 59 0.04 3.36 -33.32
C ARG A 59 0.13 3.68 -34.80
N ALA A 60 0.78 2.83 -35.59
CA ALA A 60 0.82 2.96 -37.05
C ALA A 60 -0.58 2.84 -37.66
N GLU A 61 -1.40 1.87 -37.22
CA GLU A 61 -2.79 1.72 -37.66
C GLU A 61 -3.62 2.97 -37.31
N ILE A 62 -3.46 3.51 -36.09
CA ILE A 62 -4.13 4.75 -35.68
C ILE A 62 -3.71 5.92 -36.57
N ARG A 63 -2.41 6.07 -36.87
CA ARG A 63 -1.92 7.12 -37.77
C ARG A 63 -2.51 6.98 -39.17
N ALA A 64 -2.60 5.75 -39.69
CA ALA A 64 -3.23 5.47 -40.98
C ALA A 64 -4.73 5.82 -40.97
N MET A 65 -5.46 5.45 -39.91
CA MET A 65 -6.89 5.79 -39.75
C MET A 65 -7.10 7.30 -39.70
N LYS A 66 -6.23 8.06 -39.00
CA LYS A 66 -6.28 9.53 -38.97
C LYS A 66 -6.16 10.11 -40.37
N GLN A 67 -5.20 9.62 -41.15
CA GLN A 67 -4.94 10.10 -42.50
C GLN A 67 -6.11 9.78 -43.44
N GLN A 68 -6.58 8.53 -43.43
CA GLN A 68 -7.73 8.09 -44.23
C GLN A 68 -8.97 8.91 -43.92
N ASN A 69 -9.29 9.13 -42.64
CA ASN A 69 -10.44 9.93 -42.23
C ASN A 69 -10.33 11.39 -42.67
N PHE A 70 -9.12 11.96 -42.61
CA PHE A 70 -8.85 13.31 -43.09
C PHE A 70 -9.07 13.44 -44.59
N ASP A 71 -8.51 12.53 -45.38
CA ASP A 71 -8.62 12.52 -46.84
C ASP A 71 -10.08 12.37 -47.29
N GLU A 72 -10.82 11.45 -46.67
CA GLU A 72 -12.26 11.23 -46.90
C GLU A 72 -13.11 12.47 -46.59
N GLU A 73 -12.81 13.16 -45.48
CA GLU A 73 -13.56 14.35 -45.07
C GLU A 73 -13.29 15.55 -46.01
N VAL A 74 -12.04 15.74 -46.42
CA VAL A 74 -11.68 16.77 -47.40
C VAL A 74 -12.31 16.46 -48.77
N ALA A 75 -12.25 15.21 -49.22
CA ALA A 75 -12.86 14.75 -50.46
C ALA A 75 -14.39 14.96 -50.44
N ALA A 76 -15.06 14.63 -49.33
CA ALA A 76 -16.50 14.84 -49.16
C ALA A 76 -16.87 16.34 -49.20
N CYS A 77 -16.10 17.22 -48.55
CA CYS A 77 -16.28 18.67 -48.63
C CYS A 77 -16.14 19.19 -50.06
N ARG A 78 -15.12 18.73 -50.80
CA ARG A 78 -14.87 19.11 -52.20
C ARG A 78 -15.98 18.62 -53.12
N ALA A 79 -16.44 17.38 -52.97
CA ALA A 79 -17.56 16.81 -53.72
C ALA A 79 -18.86 17.61 -53.51
N ARG A 80 -19.09 18.12 -52.29
CA ARG A 80 -20.20 19.03 -51.96
C ARG A 80 -19.99 20.49 -52.40
N LYS A 81 -18.90 20.79 -53.10
CA LYS A 81 -18.50 22.15 -53.54
C LYS A 81 -18.32 23.14 -52.37
N ARG A 82 -18.04 22.65 -51.16
CA ARG A 82 -17.83 23.46 -49.95
C ARG A 82 -16.35 23.82 -49.77
N LYS A 83 -15.81 24.66 -50.67
CA LYS A 83 -14.37 25.01 -50.69
C LYS A 83 -13.86 25.61 -49.38
N LYS A 84 -14.66 26.46 -48.72
CA LYS A 84 -14.30 27.05 -47.42
C LYS A 84 -14.25 26.01 -46.30
N GLU A 85 -15.18 25.04 -46.28
CA GLU A 85 -15.17 23.94 -45.31
C GLU A 85 -13.97 23.01 -45.54
N ALA A 86 -13.63 22.71 -46.81
CA ALA A 86 -12.44 21.93 -47.14
C ALA A 86 -11.14 22.60 -46.67
N ALA A 87 -10.98 23.90 -46.94
CA ALA A 87 -9.81 24.65 -46.49
C ALA A 87 -9.70 24.71 -44.94
N ALA A 88 -10.81 24.97 -44.26
CA ALA A 88 -10.85 24.96 -42.79
C ALA A 88 -10.53 23.56 -42.21
N ARG A 89 -10.99 22.49 -42.88
CA ARG A 89 -10.64 21.12 -42.48
C ARG A 89 -9.16 20.83 -42.72
N GLU A 90 -8.59 21.25 -43.85
CA GLU A 90 -7.16 21.12 -44.14
C GLU A 90 -6.31 21.85 -43.08
N GLU A 91 -6.71 23.07 -42.70
CA GLU A 91 -6.06 23.85 -41.64
C GLU A 91 -6.14 23.16 -40.27
N ALA A 92 -7.26 22.51 -39.94
CA ALA A 92 -7.44 21.80 -38.68
C ALA A 92 -6.58 20.51 -38.55
N GLY A 93 -6.10 19.94 -39.65
CA GLY A 93 -5.15 18.81 -39.64
C GLY A 93 -5.73 17.47 -39.15
N LEU A 94 -4.88 16.54 -38.70
CA LEU A 94 -5.33 15.19 -38.33
C LEU A 94 -6.15 15.21 -37.03
N ILE A 95 -7.27 14.46 -37.02
CA ILE A 95 -8.13 14.30 -35.84
C ILE A 95 -8.07 12.85 -35.38
N ASP A 96 -8.00 12.64 -34.06
CA ASP A 96 -8.08 11.31 -33.46
C ASP A 96 -9.33 10.53 -33.91
N PRO A 97 -9.20 9.26 -34.35
CA PRO A 97 -10.31 8.47 -34.87
C PRO A 97 -11.19 7.90 -33.75
N TRP A 98 -11.49 8.68 -32.72
CA TRP A 98 -12.42 8.30 -31.65
C TRP A 98 -13.12 9.55 -31.11
N HIS A 99 -14.22 9.34 -30.39
CA HIS A 99 -14.89 10.44 -29.71
C HIS A 99 -14.10 10.88 -28.47
N GLY A 100 -13.85 12.19 -28.35
CA GLY A 100 -13.23 12.77 -27.16
C GLY A 100 -14.16 12.68 -25.95
N ASN A 101 -14.10 11.55 -25.24
CA ASN A 101 -14.74 11.35 -23.94
C ASN A 101 -13.66 11.17 -22.86
N SER A 102 -14.07 11.07 -21.59
CA SER A 102 -13.16 10.88 -20.46
C SER A 102 -12.54 9.47 -20.38
N GLN A 103 -12.90 8.57 -21.30
CA GLN A 103 -12.47 7.18 -21.30
C GLN A 103 -11.54 6.92 -22.49
N GLY A 104 -10.56 6.04 -22.33
CA GLY A 104 -9.75 5.61 -23.45
C GLY A 104 -10.56 4.90 -24.55
N PRO A 105 -10.20 5.02 -25.84
CA PRO A 105 -10.87 4.32 -26.93
C PRO A 105 -10.49 2.84 -27.04
N ILE A 106 -9.46 2.38 -26.31
CA ILE A 106 -8.99 1.00 -26.31
C ILE A 106 -9.42 0.32 -25.01
N ARG A 107 -9.56 -1.00 -24.99
CA ARG A 107 -9.87 -1.78 -23.78
C ARG A 107 -8.70 -2.70 -23.43
N GLU A 108 -8.26 -2.64 -22.18
CA GLU A 108 -7.39 -3.66 -21.60
C GLU A 108 -8.23 -4.57 -20.72
N ALA A 109 -8.29 -5.86 -21.05
CA ALA A 109 -8.94 -6.90 -20.29
C ALA A 109 -7.98 -7.47 -19.25
N ILE A 110 -8.46 -7.67 -18.03
CA ILE A 110 -7.87 -8.56 -17.03
C ILE A 110 -8.82 -9.73 -16.84
N VAL A 111 -8.30 -10.94 -16.99
CA VAL A 111 -9.06 -12.19 -16.80
C VAL A 111 -8.33 -13.07 -15.79
N THR A 112 -8.97 -13.39 -14.67
CA THR A 112 -8.38 -14.20 -13.59
C THR A 112 -9.47 -14.81 -12.70
N ALA A 113 -9.08 -15.56 -11.69
CA ALA A 113 -9.92 -16.03 -10.60
C ALA A 113 -9.18 -15.81 -9.27
N HIS A 114 -9.82 -16.08 -8.14
CA HIS A 114 -9.10 -16.08 -6.85
C HIS A 114 -8.06 -17.20 -6.81
N TRP A 115 -6.89 -16.99 -6.18
CA TRP A 115 -5.81 -18.00 -6.10
C TRP A 115 -6.28 -19.36 -5.59
N GLU A 116 -7.22 -19.39 -4.63
CA GLU A 116 -7.84 -20.63 -4.08
C GLU A 116 -8.43 -21.53 -5.17
N TYR A 117 -8.91 -20.98 -6.30
CA TYR A 117 -9.36 -21.79 -7.42
C TYR A 117 -8.23 -22.65 -7.99
N PHE A 118 -7.06 -22.04 -8.19
CA PHE A 118 -5.88 -22.65 -8.78
C PHE A 118 -5.13 -23.56 -7.81
N GLU A 119 -5.46 -23.55 -6.52
CA GLU A 119 -4.76 -24.35 -5.51
C GLU A 119 -4.80 -25.85 -5.85
N ALA A 120 -3.64 -26.50 -5.68
CA ALA A 120 -3.49 -27.92 -5.89
C ALA A 120 -4.13 -28.70 -4.74
N GLU A 121 -5.19 -29.45 -5.05
CA GLU A 121 -5.86 -30.35 -4.10
C GLU A 121 -5.00 -31.58 -3.82
N ASP A 122 -4.32 -32.09 -4.85
CA ASP A 122 -3.34 -33.16 -4.77
C ASP A 122 -1.94 -32.58 -5.01
N ARG A 123 -1.01 -32.91 -4.10
CA ARG A 123 0.40 -32.46 -4.13
C ARG A 123 1.36 -33.62 -4.32
N SER A 124 0.86 -34.78 -4.70
CA SER A 124 1.64 -36.02 -4.83
C SER A 124 2.54 -36.06 -6.06
N ASP A 125 2.18 -35.36 -7.15
CA ASP A 125 3.02 -35.23 -8.35
C ASP A 125 3.63 -33.83 -8.44
N PRO A 126 4.92 -33.66 -8.12
CA PRO A 126 5.61 -32.38 -8.23
C PRO A 126 5.57 -31.77 -9.65
N ASN A 127 5.37 -32.59 -10.69
CA ASN A 127 5.32 -32.09 -12.05
C ASN A 127 4.05 -31.29 -12.34
N ASP A 128 2.94 -31.55 -11.62
CA ASP A 128 1.69 -30.77 -11.72
C ASP A 128 1.70 -29.51 -10.85
N LEU A 129 2.75 -29.25 -10.08
CA LEU A 129 2.77 -28.12 -9.15
C LEU A 129 3.46 -26.89 -9.73
N LEU A 130 2.87 -25.71 -9.46
CA LEU A 130 3.46 -24.40 -9.68
C LEU A 130 3.45 -23.62 -8.36
N THR A 131 4.58 -23.03 -8.01
CA THR A 131 4.68 -22.17 -6.82
C THR A 131 4.66 -20.70 -7.23
N THR A 132 3.80 -19.93 -6.58
CA THR A 132 3.76 -18.46 -6.62
C THR A 132 3.80 -17.91 -5.19
N TYR A 133 4.19 -16.65 -5.06
CA TYR A 133 4.33 -15.97 -3.78
C TYR A 133 3.31 -14.84 -3.70
N GLY A 134 2.70 -14.71 -2.53
CA GLY A 134 1.69 -13.72 -2.23
C GLY A 134 1.97 -13.08 -0.89
N VAL A 135 1.07 -12.20 -0.51
CA VAL A 135 1.07 -11.60 0.83
C VAL A 135 -0.26 -11.92 1.46
N ASP A 136 -0.28 -12.30 2.73
CA ASP A 136 -1.50 -12.62 3.49
C ASP A 136 -2.09 -11.37 4.16
N LYS A 137 -3.27 -11.49 4.76
CA LYS A 137 -3.98 -10.35 5.38
C LYS A 137 -3.18 -9.66 6.51
N ASN A 138 -2.16 -10.31 7.04
CA ASN A 138 -1.27 -9.82 8.08
C ASN A 138 0.04 -9.24 7.52
N GLY A 139 0.28 -9.31 6.21
CA GLY A 139 1.51 -8.82 5.59
C GLY A 139 2.59 -9.89 5.48
N GLU A 140 2.29 -11.12 5.86
CA GLU A 140 3.24 -12.22 5.82
C GLU A 140 3.31 -12.77 4.40
N GLU A 141 4.53 -13.07 3.95
CA GLU A 141 4.74 -13.76 2.69
C GLU A 141 4.10 -15.15 2.76
N VAL A 142 3.27 -15.47 1.77
CA VAL A 142 2.62 -16.78 1.66
C VAL A 142 3.00 -17.44 0.36
N VAL A 143 3.28 -18.73 0.45
CA VAL A 143 3.60 -19.57 -0.69
C VAL A 143 2.33 -20.28 -1.13
N HIS A 144 1.89 -20.00 -2.36
CA HIS A 144 0.77 -20.69 -2.98
C HIS A 144 1.27 -21.86 -3.82
N VAL A 145 0.70 -23.05 -3.60
CA VAL A 145 0.97 -24.25 -4.40
C VAL A 145 -0.22 -24.50 -5.31
N LEU A 146 -0.03 -24.22 -6.59
CA LEU A 146 -1.07 -24.21 -7.62
C LEU A 146 -0.98 -25.47 -8.50
N SER A 147 -2.11 -25.95 -9.01
CA SER A 147 -2.20 -27.05 -9.98
C SER A 147 -2.05 -26.54 -11.40
N LYS A 148 -1.05 -27.05 -12.12
CA LYS A 148 -0.84 -26.78 -13.54
C LYS A 148 -2.00 -27.26 -14.38
N ALA A 149 -2.62 -28.40 -14.08
CA ALA A 149 -3.82 -28.86 -14.77
C ALA A 149 -4.97 -27.84 -14.69
N LYS A 150 -5.20 -27.21 -13.53
CA LYS A 150 -6.21 -26.13 -13.40
C LYS A 150 -5.81 -24.88 -14.18
N ILE A 151 -4.53 -24.53 -14.16
CA ILE A 151 -3.97 -23.40 -14.93
C ILE A 151 -4.12 -23.63 -16.44
N GLU A 152 -3.83 -24.84 -16.94
CA GLU A 152 -3.99 -25.23 -18.35
C GLU A 152 -5.46 -25.23 -18.79
N ALA A 153 -6.37 -25.73 -17.94
CA ALA A 153 -7.80 -25.67 -18.20
C ALA A 153 -8.30 -24.21 -18.30
N PHE A 154 -7.82 -23.36 -17.40
CA PHE A 154 -8.11 -21.92 -17.42
C PHE A 154 -7.53 -21.24 -18.66
N GLU A 155 -6.25 -21.50 -18.98
CA GLU A 155 -5.57 -21.02 -20.19
C GLU A 155 -6.37 -21.37 -21.45
N LYS A 156 -6.72 -22.65 -21.62
CA LYS A 156 -7.50 -23.11 -22.78
C LYS A 156 -8.87 -22.45 -22.86
N ALA A 157 -9.58 -22.34 -21.74
CA ALA A 157 -10.88 -21.68 -21.70
C ALA A 157 -10.78 -20.19 -22.08
N THR A 158 -9.75 -19.49 -21.59
CA THR A 158 -9.53 -18.08 -21.90
C THR A 158 -9.16 -17.85 -23.36
N LEU A 159 -8.28 -18.68 -23.93
CA LEU A 159 -7.96 -18.59 -25.36
C LEU A 159 -9.21 -18.82 -26.23
N ALA A 160 -10.01 -19.85 -25.91
CA ALA A 160 -11.27 -20.11 -26.61
C ALA A 160 -12.26 -18.95 -26.51
N PHE A 161 -12.34 -18.29 -25.34
CA PHE A 161 -13.21 -17.13 -25.16
C PHE A 161 -12.83 -15.97 -26.08
N PHE A 162 -11.54 -15.64 -26.17
CA PHE A 162 -11.09 -14.54 -27.03
C PHE A 162 -11.21 -14.86 -28.52
N ASP A 163 -11.01 -16.12 -28.91
CA ASP A 163 -11.19 -16.58 -30.29
C ASP A 163 -12.67 -16.48 -30.73
N GLU A 164 -13.58 -16.95 -29.87
CA GLU A 164 -15.02 -16.95 -30.15
C GLU A 164 -15.62 -15.54 -30.12
N TYR A 165 -15.33 -14.77 -29.06
CA TYR A 165 -16.04 -13.53 -28.78
C TYR A 165 -15.30 -12.27 -29.24
N PHE A 166 -14.01 -12.32 -29.58
CA PHE A 166 -13.25 -11.15 -30.04
C PHE A 166 -12.40 -11.42 -31.29
N PRO A 167 -12.94 -12.08 -32.33
CA PRO A 167 -12.16 -12.47 -33.50
C PRO A 167 -11.59 -11.24 -34.23
N GLY A 168 -10.27 -11.19 -34.38
CA GLY A 168 -9.57 -10.10 -35.07
C GLY A 168 -9.46 -8.78 -34.30
N SER A 169 -10.13 -8.64 -33.15
CA SER A 169 -10.08 -7.42 -32.32
C SER A 169 -8.96 -7.45 -31.27
N VAL A 170 -8.46 -8.64 -30.90
CA VAL A 170 -7.38 -8.80 -29.93
C VAL A 170 -6.02 -8.48 -30.56
N ARG A 171 -5.33 -7.47 -30.03
CA ARG A 171 -4.00 -7.03 -30.51
C ARG A 171 -2.86 -7.49 -29.64
N HIS A 172 -3.13 -7.77 -28.37
CA HIS A 172 -2.19 -8.36 -27.44
C HIS A 172 -2.95 -9.33 -26.56
N LEU A 173 -2.37 -10.50 -26.31
CA LEU A 173 -2.90 -11.46 -25.34
C LEU A 173 -1.73 -12.16 -24.69
N ARG A 174 -1.62 -12.03 -23.37
CA ARG A 174 -0.60 -12.70 -22.56
C ARG A 174 -1.18 -13.26 -21.28
N MET A 175 -0.55 -14.30 -20.78
CA MET A 175 -0.76 -14.91 -19.48
C MET A 175 0.48 -14.66 -18.61
N ASP A 176 0.25 -14.08 -17.44
CA ASP A 176 1.28 -13.78 -16.45
C ASP A 176 1.18 -14.84 -15.32
N LEU A 177 2.31 -15.49 -15.03
CA LEU A 177 2.50 -16.60 -14.08
C LEU A 177 3.62 -16.34 -13.06
N ASP A 178 4.16 -15.12 -13.07
CA ASP A 178 5.23 -14.60 -12.23
C ASP A 178 4.72 -13.58 -11.20
N GLU A 179 3.42 -13.63 -10.90
CA GLU A 179 2.74 -12.82 -9.88
C GLU A 179 1.88 -13.75 -8.99
N GLU A 180 1.29 -13.20 -7.92
CA GLU A 180 0.54 -13.95 -6.89
C GLU A 180 -0.49 -14.93 -7.47
N THR A 181 -1.23 -14.53 -8.50
CA THR A 181 -2.29 -15.35 -9.11
C THR A 181 -2.19 -15.36 -10.64
N PRO A 182 -2.34 -16.53 -11.30
CA PRO A 182 -2.42 -16.62 -12.75
C PRO A 182 -3.49 -15.70 -13.35
N HIS A 183 -3.10 -14.87 -14.31
CA HIS A 183 -4.03 -13.94 -14.95
C HIS A 183 -3.63 -13.59 -16.38
N PHE A 184 -4.62 -13.20 -17.18
CA PHE A 184 -4.42 -12.73 -18.54
C PHE A 184 -4.54 -11.21 -18.64
N HIS A 185 -3.70 -10.62 -19.48
CA HIS A 185 -3.89 -9.29 -20.04
C HIS A 185 -4.25 -9.42 -21.52
N ALA A 186 -5.32 -8.75 -21.95
CA ALA A 186 -5.67 -8.65 -23.37
C ALA A 186 -5.88 -7.19 -23.79
N VAL A 187 -5.35 -6.77 -24.93
CA VAL A 187 -5.61 -5.44 -25.51
C VAL A 187 -6.56 -5.60 -26.69
N ILE A 188 -7.75 -5.01 -26.56
CA ILE A 188 -8.84 -5.12 -27.54
C ILE A 188 -8.99 -3.79 -28.28
N PHE A 189 -8.97 -3.89 -29.61
CA PHE A 189 -9.04 -2.77 -30.54
C PHE A 189 -10.21 -2.94 -31.50
N GLU A 190 -11.36 -2.42 -31.10
CA GLU A 190 -12.59 -2.50 -31.89
C GLU A 190 -12.74 -1.28 -32.80
N THR A 191 -13.01 -1.51 -34.09
CA THR A 191 -13.24 -0.43 -35.05
C THR A 191 -14.60 -0.52 -35.72
N ALA A 192 -15.22 0.63 -35.98
CA ALA A 192 -16.46 0.74 -36.73
C ALA A 192 -16.32 1.75 -37.86
N GLU A 193 -16.93 1.46 -39.00
CA GLU A 193 -17.02 2.39 -40.12
C GLU A 193 -18.36 3.13 -40.10
N LYS A 194 -18.31 4.43 -40.38
CA LYS A 194 -19.48 5.30 -40.47
C LYS A 194 -19.37 6.17 -41.70
N THR A 195 -20.33 6.05 -42.62
CA THR A 195 -20.39 6.88 -43.82
C THR A 195 -21.46 7.93 -43.68
N ASN A 196 -21.11 9.20 -43.96
CA ASN A 196 -22.09 10.27 -44.07
C ASN A 196 -21.70 11.27 -45.17
N LYS A 197 -22.66 12.10 -45.57
CA LYS A 197 -22.46 13.07 -46.67
C LYS A 197 -21.45 14.17 -46.33
N THR A 198 -21.29 14.52 -45.05
CA THR A 198 -20.45 15.65 -44.65
C THR A 198 -18.98 15.27 -44.54
N ARG A 199 -18.69 14.09 -44.01
CA ARG A 199 -17.35 13.61 -43.66
C ARG A 199 -16.87 12.43 -44.50
N GLY A 200 -17.68 11.90 -45.42
CA GLY A 200 -17.33 10.71 -46.18
C GLY A 200 -17.39 9.44 -45.33
N THR A 201 -16.63 8.42 -45.70
CA THR A 201 -16.46 7.21 -44.89
C THR A 201 -15.42 7.46 -43.81
N GLN A 202 -15.76 7.16 -42.56
CA GLN A 202 -14.90 7.40 -41.40
C GLN A 202 -14.72 6.09 -40.63
N ARG A 203 -13.48 5.68 -40.41
CA ARG A 203 -13.11 4.53 -39.58
C ARG A 203 -12.79 5.02 -38.16
N LEU A 204 -13.56 4.57 -37.18
CA LEU A 204 -13.44 5.00 -35.78
C LEU A 204 -13.06 3.83 -34.89
N ILE A 205 -12.21 4.07 -33.89
CA ILE A 205 -12.02 3.17 -32.76
C ILE A 205 -13.24 3.35 -31.86
N GLN A 206 -14.07 2.32 -31.78
CA GLN A 206 -15.37 2.39 -31.12
C GLN A 206 -15.64 1.07 -30.37
N PRO A 207 -15.21 0.96 -29.08
CA PRO A 207 -15.47 -0.21 -28.25
C PRO A 207 -16.94 -0.62 -28.23
N SER A 208 -17.86 0.34 -28.14
CA SER A 208 -19.29 0.08 -28.09
C SER A 208 -19.90 -0.51 -29.38
N ALA A 209 -19.11 -0.68 -30.45
CA ALA A 209 -19.54 -1.46 -31.59
C ALA A 209 -19.60 -2.96 -31.27
N HIS A 210 -18.81 -3.42 -30.29
CA HIS A 210 -18.84 -4.79 -29.82
C HIS A 210 -19.86 -4.98 -28.69
N PRO A 211 -20.80 -5.96 -28.77
CA PRO A 211 -21.84 -6.15 -27.77
C PRO A 211 -21.31 -6.29 -26.34
N LEU A 212 -20.27 -7.10 -26.13
CA LEU A 212 -19.68 -7.33 -24.80
C LEU A 212 -18.89 -6.12 -24.25
N LEU A 213 -18.54 -5.15 -25.10
CA LEU A 213 -17.90 -3.90 -24.67
C LEU A 213 -18.91 -2.76 -24.49
N ALA A 214 -20.09 -2.89 -25.11
CA ALA A 214 -21.23 -1.99 -24.94
C ALA A 214 -21.99 -2.28 -23.65
N ASP A 215 -22.10 -3.56 -23.27
CA ASP A 215 -22.78 -4.03 -22.07
C ASP A 215 -21.87 -4.96 -21.25
N TYR A 216 -21.38 -4.45 -20.12
CA TYR A 216 -20.53 -5.23 -19.22
C TYR A 216 -21.31 -6.21 -18.35
N GLU A 217 -22.64 -6.05 -18.14
CA GLU A 217 -23.43 -7.09 -17.48
C GLU A 217 -23.53 -8.31 -18.39
N LEU A 218 -23.80 -8.10 -19.69
CA LEU A 218 -23.78 -9.16 -20.70
C LEU A 218 -22.43 -9.87 -20.74
N LEU A 219 -21.31 -9.14 -20.72
CA LEU A 219 -19.97 -9.74 -20.60
C LEU A 219 -19.86 -10.67 -19.38
N GLN A 220 -20.31 -10.22 -18.21
CA GLN A 220 -20.22 -11.04 -17.00
C GLN A 220 -21.09 -12.29 -17.12
N ASP A 221 -22.30 -12.20 -17.68
CA ASP A 221 -23.17 -13.36 -17.92
C ASP A 221 -22.51 -14.37 -18.87
N VAL A 222 -22.00 -13.92 -20.03
CA VAL A 222 -21.33 -14.77 -21.02
C VAL A 222 -20.05 -15.39 -20.45
N ALA A 223 -19.23 -14.62 -19.73
CA ALA A 223 -18.05 -15.16 -19.05
C ALA A 223 -18.44 -16.20 -17.98
N GLY A 224 -19.47 -15.93 -17.17
CA GLY A 224 -19.95 -16.87 -16.16
C GLY A 224 -20.39 -18.21 -16.76
N GLU A 225 -21.04 -18.19 -17.93
CA GLU A 225 -21.45 -19.38 -18.66
C GLU A 225 -20.25 -20.11 -19.28
N HIS A 226 -19.36 -19.40 -19.97
CA HIS A 226 -18.19 -19.98 -20.66
C HIS A 226 -17.25 -20.72 -19.71
N TYR A 227 -16.94 -20.11 -18.57
CA TYR A 227 -16.02 -20.69 -17.58
C TYR A 227 -16.69 -21.68 -16.61
N ALA A 228 -18.00 -21.91 -16.72
CA ALA A 228 -18.72 -22.88 -15.87
C ALA A 228 -18.19 -24.31 -16.05
N SER A 229 -17.75 -24.66 -17.26
CA SER A 229 -17.22 -25.99 -17.59
C SER A 229 -15.94 -26.35 -16.81
N ILE A 230 -15.17 -25.35 -16.38
CA ILE A 230 -13.95 -25.53 -15.56
C ILE A 230 -14.21 -25.24 -14.07
N GLY A 231 -15.47 -25.05 -13.66
CA GLY A 231 -15.86 -24.90 -12.26
C GLY A 231 -15.81 -23.47 -11.71
N LEU A 232 -15.55 -22.47 -12.55
CA LEU A 232 -15.73 -21.06 -12.18
C LEU A 232 -17.19 -20.64 -12.31
N ALA A 233 -17.57 -19.56 -11.64
CA ALA A 233 -18.94 -19.05 -11.66
C ALA A 233 -18.99 -17.58 -12.06
N ARG A 234 -20.17 -17.12 -12.46
CA ARG A 234 -20.46 -15.69 -12.61
C ARG A 234 -20.31 -14.96 -11.27
N GLY A 235 -19.74 -13.75 -11.28
CA GLY A 235 -19.81 -12.84 -10.14
C GLY A 235 -21.25 -12.42 -9.78
N GLN A 236 -21.41 -11.83 -8.59
CA GLN A 236 -22.72 -11.38 -8.07
C GLN A 236 -23.41 -10.36 -9.01
N LYS A 237 -24.73 -10.46 -9.13
CA LYS A 237 -25.56 -9.60 -9.99
C LYS A 237 -25.92 -8.27 -9.31
N ARG A 238 -24.93 -7.59 -8.74
CA ARG A 238 -25.16 -6.38 -7.90
C ARG A 238 -25.90 -5.25 -8.61
N ALA A 239 -25.64 -5.02 -9.90
CA ALA A 239 -26.37 -3.98 -10.64
C ALA A 239 -27.85 -4.32 -10.83
N GLN A 240 -28.19 -5.61 -10.96
CA GLN A 240 -29.57 -6.08 -10.91
C GLN A 240 -30.14 -5.95 -9.49
N GLU A 241 -29.41 -6.39 -8.45
CA GLU A 241 -29.83 -6.25 -7.05
C GLU A 241 -30.11 -4.79 -6.68
N VAL A 242 -29.29 -3.84 -7.16
CA VAL A 242 -29.51 -2.40 -6.97
C VAL A 242 -30.76 -1.90 -7.71
N ARG A 243 -31.06 -2.42 -8.91
CA ARG A 243 -32.30 -2.06 -9.64
C ARG A 243 -33.53 -2.58 -8.89
N GLU A 244 -33.49 -3.84 -8.47
CA GLU A 244 -34.57 -4.49 -7.72
C GLU A 244 -34.79 -3.81 -6.35
N ALA A 245 -33.71 -3.44 -5.65
CA ALA A 245 -33.80 -2.69 -4.38
C ALA A 245 -34.42 -1.31 -4.58
N LYS A 246 -34.09 -0.60 -5.66
CA LYS A 246 -34.73 0.70 -6.00
C LYS A 246 -36.20 0.55 -6.33
N GLU A 247 -36.56 -0.47 -7.11
CA GLU A 247 -37.95 -0.74 -7.48
C GLU A 247 -38.80 -1.17 -6.28
N SER A 248 -38.19 -1.89 -5.33
CA SER A 248 -38.85 -2.40 -4.13
C SER A 248 -38.72 -1.48 -2.90
N GLU A 249 -38.18 -0.27 -3.05
CA GLU A 249 -37.88 0.68 -1.96
C GLU A 249 -37.09 0.08 -0.79
N LEU A 250 -36.23 -0.91 -1.08
CA LEU A 250 -35.36 -1.56 -0.09
C LEU A 250 -34.02 -0.82 0.06
N PRO A 251 -33.31 -1.02 1.19
CA PRO A 251 -31.96 -0.51 1.36
C PRO A 251 -31.04 -0.96 0.22
N LEU A 252 -30.28 0.00 -0.34
CA LEU A 252 -29.34 -0.30 -1.43
C LEU A 252 -28.16 -1.14 -0.90
N PRO A 253 -27.74 -2.18 -1.63
CA PRO A 253 -26.51 -2.91 -1.33
C PRO A 253 -25.29 -1.99 -1.31
N ASP A 254 -24.28 -2.36 -0.52
CA ASP A 254 -23.03 -1.61 -0.44
C ASP A 254 -22.36 -1.47 -1.82
N ALA A 255 -22.02 -0.23 -2.16
CA ALA A 255 -21.36 0.07 -3.42
C ALA A 255 -19.92 -0.45 -3.38
N VAL A 256 -19.64 -1.51 -4.12
CA VAL A 256 -18.27 -2.00 -4.30
C VAL A 256 -17.64 -1.29 -5.50
N ARG A 257 -16.60 -0.51 -5.20
CA ARG A 257 -15.78 0.14 -6.21
C ARG A 257 -14.56 -0.72 -6.53
N HIS A 258 -14.15 -0.71 -7.79
CA HIS A 258 -12.84 -1.20 -8.15
C HIS A 258 -11.77 -0.40 -7.40
N VAL A 259 -10.75 -1.10 -6.93
CA VAL A 259 -9.56 -0.55 -6.30
C VAL A 259 -8.39 -0.95 -7.18
N SER A 260 -7.55 0.01 -7.56
CA SER A 260 -6.36 -0.31 -8.36
C SER A 260 -5.41 -1.22 -7.56
N PRO A 261 -4.57 -2.05 -8.21
CA PRO A 261 -3.62 -2.90 -7.50
C PRO A 261 -2.76 -2.13 -6.49
N ARG A 262 -2.27 -0.93 -6.86
CA ARG A 262 -1.52 -0.04 -5.97
C ARG A 262 -2.34 0.40 -4.75
N GLU A 263 -3.57 0.87 -4.95
CA GLU A 263 -4.42 1.28 -3.83
C GLU A 263 -4.79 0.12 -2.92
N TYR A 264 -5.00 -1.07 -3.49
CA TYR A 264 -5.29 -2.30 -2.74
C TYR A 264 -4.11 -2.66 -1.84
N ARG A 265 -2.89 -2.65 -2.39
CA ARG A 265 -1.65 -2.87 -1.64
C ARG A 265 -1.44 -1.82 -0.55
N ASN A 266 -1.56 -0.54 -0.89
CA ASN A 266 -1.43 0.55 0.10
C ASN A 266 -2.49 0.45 1.21
N GLY A 267 -3.71 0.01 0.86
CA GLY A 267 -4.76 -0.27 1.81
C GLY A 267 -4.39 -1.38 2.79
N ARG A 268 -3.85 -2.50 2.27
CA ARG A 268 -3.37 -3.62 3.09
C ARG A 268 -2.20 -3.22 3.99
N ALA A 269 -1.18 -2.57 3.45
CA ALA A 269 -0.02 -2.10 4.22
C ALA A 269 -0.45 -1.21 5.40
N ARG A 270 -1.40 -0.28 5.18
CA ARG A 270 -1.97 0.53 6.26
C ARG A 270 -2.72 -0.30 7.30
N ALA A 271 -3.50 -1.29 6.89
CA ALA A 271 -4.25 -2.15 7.81
C ALA A 271 -3.31 -2.97 8.70
N ILE A 272 -2.19 -3.45 8.14
CA ILE A 272 -1.14 -4.18 8.86
C ILE A 272 -0.48 -3.28 9.90
N ARG A 273 0.02 -2.10 9.49
CA ARG A 273 0.61 -1.11 10.41
C ARG A 273 -0.36 -0.69 11.51
N ALA A 274 -1.64 -0.48 11.19
CA ALA A 274 -2.65 -0.14 12.18
C ALA A 274 -2.86 -1.26 13.21
N LYS A 275 -2.81 -2.53 12.78
CA LYS A 275 -2.91 -3.69 13.69
C LYS A 275 -1.68 -3.80 14.59
N GLU A 276 -0.48 -3.58 14.06
CA GLU A 276 0.77 -3.56 14.83
C GLU A 276 0.78 -2.45 15.88
N LEU A 277 0.37 -1.24 15.50
CA LEU A 277 0.21 -0.12 16.42
C LEU A 277 -0.82 -0.42 17.50
N GLY A 278 -1.97 -1.02 17.14
CA GLY A 278 -3.00 -1.42 18.09
C GLY A 278 -2.51 -2.46 19.11
N VAL A 279 -1.67 -3.41 18.68
CA VAL A 279 -1.02 -4.38 19.58
C VAL A 279 -0.04 -3.68 20.52
N LYS A 280 0.84 -2.82 20.01
CA LYS A 280 1.78 -2.04 20.84
C LYS A 280 1.05 -1.19 21.87
N GLN A 281 -0.11 -0.64 21.49
CA GLN A 281 -0.94 0.13 22.42
C GLN A 281 -1.57 -0.76 23.50
N GLN A 282 -2.07 -1.95 23.14
CA GLN A 282 -2.59 -2.92 24.12
C GLN A 282 -1.53 -3.37 25.13
N GLU A 283 -0.28 -3.56 24.68
CA GLU A 283 0.85 -3.88 25.57
C GLU A 283 1.09 -2.73 26.58
N ARG A 284 1.17 -1.49 26.09
CA ARG A 284 1.34 -0.31 26.95
C ARG A 284 0.17 -0.13 27.94
N ASP A 285 -1.06 -0.35 27.51
CA ASP A 285 -2.25 -0.19 28.36
C ASP A 285 -2.29 -1.25 29.48
N LEU A 286 -1.86 -2.47 29.20
CA LEU A 286 -1.71 -3.53 30.21
C LEU A 286 -0.62 -3.17 31.21
N ASP A 287 0.55 -2.76 30.73
CA ASP A 287 1.68 -2.37 31.57
C ASP A 287 1.33 -1.17 32.47
N LEU A 288 0.62 -0.16 31.94
CA LEU A 288 0.10 0.98 32.72
C LEU A 288 -0.92 0.54 33.78
N ARG A 289 -1.81 -0.39 33.44
CA ARG A 289 -2.81 -0.91 34.39
C ARG A 289 -2.14 -1.66 35.53
N GLU A 290 -1.15 -2.50 35.25
CA GLU A 290 -0.39 -3.20 36.28
C GLU A 290 0.39 -2.22 37.16
N ALA A 291 1.04 -1.21 36.56
CA ALA A 291 1.79 -0.21 37.30
C ALA A 291 0.92 0.59 38.28
N ASN A 292 -0.29 0.98 37.87
CA ASN A 292 -1.23 1.68 38.76
C ASN A 292 -1.64 0.81 39.96
N VAL A 293 -1.97 -0.46 39.73
CA VAL A 293 -2.30 -1.40 40.82
C VAL A 293 -1.12 -1.57 41.78
N PHE A 294 0.10 -1.66 41.23
CA PHE A 294 1.31 -1.79 42.03
C PHE A 294 1.62 -0.54 42.86
N LEU A 295 1.45 0.65 42.29
CA LEU A 295 1.65 1.92 43.00
C LEU A 295 0.64 2.10 44.14
N ASP A 296 -0.62 1.69 43.92
CA ASP A 296 -1.65 1.70 44.95
C ASP A 296 -1.30 0.78 46.13
N GLU A 297 -0.78 -0.42 45.85
CA GLU A 297 -0.30 -1.36 46.87
C GLU A 297 0.86 -0.77 47.69
N VAL A 298 1.89 -0.23 47.02
CA VAL A 298 3.05 0.38 47.68
C VAL A 298 2.63 1.57 48.54
N THR A 299 1.74 2.42 48.03
CA THR A 299 1.23 3.59 48.77
C THR A 299 0.42 3.17 49.99
N ALA A 300 -0.38 2.10 49.87
CA ALA A 300 -1.14 1.56 51.00
C ALA A 300 -0.21 0.98 52.09
N ASP A 301 0.84 0.26 51.71
CA ASP A 301 1.83 -0.29 52.64
C ASP A 301 2.63 0.81 53.35
N ALA A 302 3.05 1.85 52.61
CA ALA A 302 3.72 3.01 53.19
C ALA A 302 2.82 3.73 54.22
N LYS A 303 1.53 3.91 53.92
CA LYS A 303 0.55 4.50 54.87
C LYS A 303 0.38 3.64 56.13
N ARG A 304 0.28 2.32 56.00
CA ARG A 304 0.19 1.41 57.16
C ARG A 304 1.44 1.46 58.02
N ALA A 305 2.62 1.46 57.41
CA ALA A 305 3.89 1.57 58.12
C ALA A 305 4.03 2.91 58.86
N GLY A 306 3.62 4.01 58.22
CA GLY A 306 3.58 5.34 58.84
C GLY A 306 2.62 5.42 60.03
N ALA A 307 1.41 4.86 59.91
CA ALA A 307 0.43 4.82 61.00
C ALA A 307 0.95 4.01 62.20
N ALA A 308 1.56 2.84 61.95
CA ALA A 308 2.15 2.01 63.01
C ALA A 308 3.35 2.69 63.70
N ALA A 309 4.14 3.50 62.97
CA ALA A 309 5.23 4.28 63.54
C ALA A 309 4.70 5.42 64.42
N ALA A 310 3.67 6.15 63.97
CA ALA A 310 3.04 7.22 64.74
C ALA A 310 2.37 6.72 66.02
N GLU A 311 1.77 5.53 65.99
CA GLU A 311 1.15 4.90 67.17
C GLU A 311 2.19 4.49 68.23
N ARG A 312 3.38 4.03 67.80
CA ARG A 312 4.51 3.77 68.71
C ARG A 312 5.09 5.06 69.31
N GLU A 313 5.12 6.13 68.53
CA GLU A 313 5.65 7.44 68.95
C GLU A 313 4.74 8.13 69.97
N ALA A 314 3.42 7.97 69.86
CA ALA A 314 2.46 8.46 70.84
C ALA A 314 2.59 7.81 72.24
N ALA A 315 3.37 6.73 72.37
CA ALA A 315 3.59 6.00 73.62
C ALA A 315 4.83 6.45 74.43
N GLU A 316 5.68 7.36 73.91
CA GLU A 316 6.92 7.80 74.58
C GLU A 316 6.91 9.29 75.01
N THR A 317 7.67 9.64 76.05
CA THR A 317 7.60 10.94 76.77
C THR A 317 8.21 12.15 76.05
N LYS A 318 7.73 13.36 76.40
CA LYS A 318 7.97 14.67 75.76
C LYS A 318 9.41 15.06 75.36
N ASP A 319 10.45 14.65 76.08
CA ASP A 319 11.84 15.04 75.74
C ASP A 319 12.42 14.23 74.57
N ALA A 320 11.79 13.10 74.23
CA ALA A 320 12.14 12.34 73.04
C ALA A 320 11.57 13.00 71.75
N ALA A 321 10.55 13.86 71.87
CA ALA A 321 9.75 14.37 70.76
C ALA A 321 10.52 15.24 69.74
N GLU A 322 11.56 15.99 70.14
CA GLU A 322 12.35 16.81 69.19
C GLU A 322 13.33 15.97 68.36
N VAL A 323 13.96 14.97 68.97
CA VAL A 323 14.81 13.99 68.26
C VAL A 323 13.95 13.13 67.36
N HIS A 324 12.76 12.75 67.83
CA HIS A 324 11.78 12.02 67.03
C HIS A 324 11.20 12.84 65.88
N LEU A 325 10.96 14.15 66.03
CA LEU A 325 10.49 15.01 64.94
C LEU A 325 11.51 15.06 63.79
N LYS A 326 12.80 15.23 64.10
CA LYS A 326 13.86 15.17 63.07
C LYS A 326 13.96 13.79 62.42
N HIS A 327 13.82 12.73 63.20
CA HIS A 327 13.83 11.35 62.70
C HIS A 327 12.57 11.03 61.86
N ALA A 328 11.40 11.58 62.21
CA ALA A 328 10.14 11.42 61.49
C ALA A 328 10.16 12.19 60.16
N VAL A 329 10.68 13.43 60.16
CA VAL A 329 10.90 14.19 58.91
C VAL A 329 11.88 13.48 57.99
N GLY A 330 12.96 12.90 58.54
CA GLY A 330 13.90 12.07 57.78
C GLY A 330 13.22 10.83 57.18
N LYS A 331 12.43 10.11 57.98
CA LYS A 331 11.66 8.93 57.51
C LYS A 331 10.58 9.27 56.48
N MET A 332 9.93 10.43 56.58
CA MET A 332 8.99 10.88 55.57
C MET A 332 9.69 11.26 54.26
N ALA A 333 10.87 11.88 54.33
CA ALA A 333 11.67 12.17 53.15
C ALA A 333 12.17 10.88 52.47
N GLU A 334 12.61 9.89 53.25
CA GLU A 334 12.98 8.56 52.75
C GLU A 334 11.78 7.83 52.11
N ALA A 335 10.59 7.89 52.74
CA ALA A 335 9.38 7.28 52.20
C ALA A 335 8.92 7.95 50.90
N ASN A 336 9.00 9.28 50.80
CA ASN A 336 8.68 10.00 49.56
C ASN A 336 9.69 9.68 48.46
N ALA A 337 10.99 9.70 48.77
CA ALA A 337 12.03 9.32 47.81
C ALA A 337 11.87 7.88 47.32
N TYR A 338 11.40 6.97 48.18
CA TYR A 338 11.06 5.59 47.80
C TYR A 338 9.85 5.51 46.85
N VAL A 339 8.79 6.28 47.12
CA VAL A 339 7.61 6.34 46.24
C VAL A 339 7.97 6.95 44.87
N ASP A 340 8.77 8.02 44.86
CA ASP A 340 9.27 8.64 43.63
C ASP A 340 10.14 7.67 42.83
N ALA A 341 11.04 6.94 43.51
CA ALA A 341 11.86 5.89 42.89
C ALA A 341 11.03 4.74 42.31
N VAL A 342 9.95 4.32 42.99
CA VAL A 342 9.00 3.33 42.46
C VAL A 342 8.31 3.89 41.22
N SER A 343 7.78 5.12 41.27
CA SER A 343 7.04 5.70 40.16
C SER A 343 7.92 5.87 38.92
N GLU A 344 9.12 6.42 39.09
CA GLU A 344 10.09 6.59 37.99
C GLU A 344 10.57 5.23 37.44
N GLY A 345 10.77 4.24 38.32
CA GLY A 345 11.13 2.89 37.90
C GLY A 345 10.03 2.17 37.12
N LEU A 346 8.76 2.35 37.50
CA LEU A 346 7.61 1.82 36.74
C LEU A 346 7.56 2.43 35.35
N GLU A 347 7.67 3.75 35.23
CA GLU A 347 7.70 4.45 33.94
C GLU A 347 8.85 3.96 33.05
N ALA A 348 10.04 3.77 33.61
CA ALA A 348 11.19 3.22 32.90
C ALA A 348 10.96 1.78 32.42
N ILE A 349 10.29 0.95 33.21
CA ILE A 349 9.96 -0.44 32.84
C ILE A 349 8.89 -0.51 31.74
N ILE A 350 7.85 0.33 31.81
CA ILE A 350 6.81 0.45 30.77
C ILE A 350 7.42 1.05 29.48
N GLY A 351 8.33 1.99 29.63
CA GLY A 351 9.05 2.64 28.54
C GLY A 351 10.12 1.75 27.88
N HIS A 352 10.44 0.59 28.46
CA HIS A 352 11.55 -0.29 28.08
C HIS A 352 12.93 0.40 28.13
N GLU A 353 13.11 1.39 29.01
CA GLU A 353 14.41 1.97 29.34
C GLU A 353 15.17 1.07 30.33
N VAL A 354 14.41 0.35 31.16
CA VAL A 354 14.87 -0.69 32.11
C VAL A 354 14.00 -1.93 31.87
N ASP A 355 14.58 -3.13 31.85
CA ASP A 355 13.80 -4.37 31.64
C ASP A 355 14.22 -5.49 32.60
N TYR A 356 13.36 -6.50 32.72
CA TYR A 356 13.61 -7.66 33.58
C TYR A 356 14.60 -8.63 32.92
N GLU A 357 15.69 -8.92 33.63
CA GLU A 357 16.64 -9.98 33.29
C GLU A 357 16.35 -11.23 34.15
N PRO A 358 15.94 -12.36 33.54
CA PRO A 358 15.73 -13.61 34.25
C PRO A 358 17.02 -14.13 34.90
N ALA A 359 16.89 -14.93 35.96
CA ALA A 359 18.03 -15.60 36.56
C ALA A 359 18.70 -16.57 35.55
N GLU A 360 20.03 -16.51 35.46
CA GLU A 360 20.88 -17.44 34.73
C GLU A 360 21.66 -18.34 35.71
N GLN A 361 22.31 -19.38 35.21
CA GLN A 361 22.96 -20.43 36.02
C GLN A 361 23.93 -19.88 37.09
N ASP A 362 24.55 -18.72 36.83
CA ASP A 362 25.48 -18.03 37.74
C ASP A 362 25.09 -16.57 38.05
N ARG A 363 23.87 -16.12 37.71
CA ARG A 363 23.42 -14.74 37.93
C ARG A 363 21.99 -14.68 38.45
N PRO A 364 21.72 -14.00 39.60
CA PRO A 364 20.36 -13.83 40.10
C PRO A 364 19.52 -12.96 39.16
N GLU A 365 18.19 -13.09 39.26
CA GLU A 365 17.27 -12.22 38.55
C GLU A 365 17.50 -10.75 38.93
N ARG A 366 17.40 -9.86 37.97
CA ARG A 366 17.72 -8.44 38.16
C ARG A 366 17.02 -7.56 37.14
N LEU A 367 17.17 -6.25 37.31
CA LEU A 367 16.86 -5.29 36.26
C LEU A 367 18.12 -5.01 35.45
N GLY A 368 17.96 -4.89 34.13
CA GLY A 368 19.00 -4.50 33.19
C GLY A 368 18.55 -3.38 32.26
N ASP A 369 19.49 -2.90 31.43
CA ASP A 369 19.17 -1.87 30.43
C ASP A 369 18.21 -2.42 29.39
N GLY A 370 17.10 -1.72 29.19
CA GLY A 370 16.10 -2.10 28.22
C GLY A 370 16.47 -1.67 26.79
N PRO A 371 15.73 -2.14 25.77
CA PRO A 371 15.99 -1.82 24.36
C PRO A 371 15.85 -0.34 24.01
N LYS A 372 15.25 0.48 24.88
CA LYS A 372 15.16 1.94 24.77
C LYS A 372 15.95 2.67 25.87
N ALA A 373 16.96 2.01 26.43
CA ALA A 373 17.87 2.62 27.38
C ALA A 373 18.40 3.96 26.86
N ARG A 374 18.52 4.92 27.77
CA ARG A 374 19.01 6.26 27.47
C ARG A 374 20.52 6.24 27.23
N ASN A 375 21.07 7.35 26.77
CA ASN A 375 22.52 7.48 26.63
C ASN A 375 23.20 7.46 28.03
N GLY A 376 24.48 7.09 28.06
CA GLY A 376 25.19 6.66 29.28
C GLY A 376 24.92 7.47 30.56
N GLU A 377 25.12 8.79 30.54
CA GLU A 377 24.96 9.63 31.73
C GLU A 377 23.48 9.74 32.18
N GLU A 378 22.55 9.79 31.24
CA GLU A 378 21.10 9.83 31.53
C GLU A 378 20.60 8.50 32.10
N GLN A 379 21.13 7.38 31.59
CA GLN A 379 20.80 6.03 32.07
C GLN A 379 21.40 5.75 33.45
N GLU A 380 22.65 6.13 33.69
CA GLU A 380 23.27 6.05 35.03
C GLU A 380 22.51 6.91 36.05
N GLY A 381 22.08 8.11 35.64
CA GLY A 381 21.22 8.98 36.45
C GLY A 381 19.88 8.33 36.79
N LEU A 382 19.26 7.64 35.84
CA LEU A 382 18.02 6.88 36.06
C LEU A 382 18.23 5.74 37.07
N TRP A 383 19.27 4.92 36.89
CA TRP A 383 19.63 3.85 37.82
C TRP A 383 19.81 4.34 39.26
N SER A 384 20.50 5.47 39.43
CA SER A 384 20.70 6.08 40.75
C SER A 384 19.38 6.49 41.42
N ARG A 385 18.43 7.04 40.66
CA ARG A 385 17.13 7.48 41.19
C ARG A 385 16.19 6.34 41.53
N ILE A 386 16.22 5.24 40.78
CA ILE A 386 15.36 4.08 41.02
C ILE A 386 15.94 3.08 42.04
N GLN A 387 17.24 3.20 42.36
CA GLN A 387 17.94 2.31 43.28
C GLN A 387 17.24 2.10 44.64
N PRO A 388 16.65 3.12 45.30
CA PRO A 388 15.93 2.92 46.56
C PRO A 388 14.77 1.91 46.46
N ALA A 389 14.20 1.75 45.26
CA ALA A 389 13.06 0.88 44.98
C ALA A 389 13.42 -0.41 44.24
N TYR A 390 14.71 -0.68 44.02
CA TYR A 390 15.21 -1.72 43.10
C TYR A 390 14.55 -3.09 43.29
N GLU A 391 14.59 -3.64 44.50
CA GLU A 391 14.02 -4.96 44.82
C GLU A 391 12.52 -5.07 44.50
N ARG A 392 11.80 -3.97 44.73
CA ARG A 392 10.37 -3.88 44.49
C ARG A 392 10.09 -3.79 42.99
N LEU A 393 10.90 -3.03 42.26
CA LEU A 393 10.85 -2.93 40.81
C LEU A 393 11.22 -4.24 40.09
N VAL A 394 12.18 -5.03 40.59
CA VAL A 394 12.47 -6.39 40.08
C VAL A 394 11.21 -7.27 40.16
N THR A 395 10.47 -7.17 41.27
CA THR A 395 9.23 -7.95 41.47
C THR A 395 8.14 -7.56 40.46
N PHE A 396 7.95 -6.26 40.22
CA PHE A 396 7.02 -5.75 39.21
C PHE A 396 7.45 -6.16 37.81
N ALA A 397 8.71 -5.91 37.44
CA ALA A 397 9.25 -6.21 36.13
C ALA A 397 9.13 -7.71 35.80
N ARG A 398 9.33 -8.58 36.79
CA ARG A 398 9.08 -10.03 36.66
C ARG A 398 7.61 -10.35 36.40
N HIS A 399 6.68 -9.67 37.06
CA HIS A 399 5.25 -9.88 36.87
C HIS A 399 4.81 -9.42 35.47
N ALA A 400 5.17 -8.20 35.09
CA ALA A 400 4.94 -7.64 33.76
C ALA A 400 5.58 -8.53 32.69
N PHE A 401 6.83 -8.97 32.89
CA PHE A 401 7.52 -9.92 32.02
C PHE A 401 6.73 -11.23 31.87
N ARG A 402 6.24 -11.83 32.95
CA ARG A 402 5.43 -13.08 32.90
C ARG A 402 4.07 -12.86 32.24
N LEU A 403 3.42 -11.72 32.46
CA LEU A 403 2.16 -11.39 31.81
C LEU A 403 2.37 -11.24 30.29
N ARG A 404 3.35 -10.44 29.88
CA ARG A 404 3.80 -10.32 28.48
C ARG A 404 4.12 -11.71 27.90
N HIS A 405 4.82 -12.56 28.66
CA HIS A 405 5.18 -13.91 28.25
C HIS A 405 3.98 -14.87 28.10
N ARG A 406 2.89 -14.69 28.87
CA ARG A 406 1.67 -15.51 28.80
C ARG A 406 0.73 -15.06 27.69
N VAL A 407 0.55 -13.75 27.54
CA VAL A 407 -0.35 -13.16 26.53
C VAL A 407 0.23 -13.31 25.12
N PHE A 408 1.56 -13.29 24.98
CA PHE A 408 2.23 -13.27 23.67
C PHE A 408 3.12 -14.50 23.41
N ALA A 409 2.90 -15.61 24.12
CA ALA A 409 3.69 -16.86 24.01
C ALA A 409 3.81 -17.43 22.58
N ALA A 410 2.76 -17.31 21.77
CA ALA A 410 2.73 -17.80 20.40
C ALA A 410 3.66 -17.01 19.47
N ARG A 411 3.68 -15.68 19.59
CA ARG A 411 4.52 -14.79 18.76
C ARG A 411 6.00 -14.85 19.13
N ARG A 412 6.32 -15.11 20.40
CA ARG A 412 7.71 -15.27 20.83
C ARG A 412 8.30 -16.60 20.39
N LEU A 413 7.49 -17.66 20.28
CA LEU A 413 7.92 -18.92 19.69
C LEU A 413 8.37 -18.69 18.24
N GLU A 414 7.64 -17.89 17.47
CA GLU A 414 8.02 -17.49 16.11
C GLU A 414 9.33 -16.67 16.08
N ALA A 415 9.47 -15.66 16.95
CA ALA A 415 10.70 -14.85 17.04
C ALA A 415 11.93 -15.62 17.58
N ASP A 416 11.74 -16.59 18.46
CA ASP A 416 12.80 -17.49 18.96
C ASP A 416 13.16 -18.56 17.92
N ILE A 417 12.18 -19.07 17.16
CA ILE A 417 12.42 -19.94 16.01
C ILE A 417 13.25 -19.18 14.97
N ALA A 418 12.92 -17.92 14.68
CA ALA A 418 13.68 -17.06 13.78
C ALA A 418 15.13 -16.82 14.25
N ARG A 419 15.32 -16.48 15.54
CA ARG A 419 16.67 -16.31 16.12
C ARG A 419 17.50 -17.60 16.09
N ARG A 420 16.90 -18.75 16.42
CA ARG A 420 17.59 -20.05 16.38
C ARG A 420 17.93 -20.46 14.95
N ALA A 421 17.03 -20.21 14.00
CA ALA A 421 17.30 -20.42 12.58
C ALA A 421 18.45 -19.53 12.08
N LYS A 422 18.53 -18.27 12.53
CA LYS A 422 19.65 -17.37 12.21
C LYS A 422 20.99 -17.88 12.74
N ALA A 423 21.06 -18.23 14.02
CA ALA A 423 22.28 -18.77 14.63
C ALA A 423 22.72 -20.10 13.97
N MET A 424 21.77 -20.96 13.61
CA MET A 424 22.05 -22.21 12.90
C MET A 424 22.55 -21.95 11.47
N ALA A 425 21.99 -20.99 10.73
CA ALA A 425 22.50 -20.63 9.41
C ALA A 425 23.89 -20.01 9.46
N GLU A 426 24.15 -19.15 10.45
CA GLU A 426 25.48 -18.58 10.68
C GLU A 426 26.51 -19.67 11.00
N ALA A 427 26.14 -20.66 11.82
CA ALA A 427 26.98 -21.81 12.11
C ALA A 427 27.22 -22.71 10.89
N GLU A 428 26.21 -22.96 10.06
CA GLU A 428 26.35 -23.73 8.82
C GLU A 428 27.20 -23.01 7.77
N ARG A 429 27.04 -21.69 7.63
CA ARG A 429 27.90 -20.83 6.79
C ARG A 429 29.34 -20.84 7.29
N ALA A 430 29.55 -20.71 8.60
CA ALA A 430 30.89 -20.79 9.21
C ALA A 430 31.54 -22.17 9.02
N ALA A 431 30.73 -23.23 8.93
CA ALA A 431 31.18 -24.59 8.61
C ALA A 431 31.33 -24.88 7.10
N GLY A 432 31.06 -23.89 6.24
CA GLY A 432 31.17 -24.03 4.78
C GLY A 432 30.10 -24.94 4.14
N ARG A 433 28.99 -25.18 4.82
CA ARG A 433 27.88 -26.02 4.34
C ARG A 433 26.73 -25.16 3.83
N PRO A 434 25.98 -25.60 2.80
CA PRO A 434 24.83 -24.85 2.30
C PRO A 434 23.70 -24.83 3.33
N VAL A 435 23.11 -23.65 3.56
CA VAL A 435 21.94 -23.49 4.43
C VAL A 435 20.73 -24.16 3.76
N GLY A 436 20.08 -25.09 4.46
CA GLY A 436 18.91 -25.81 3.93
C GLY A 436 17.72 -24.90 3.66
N VAL A 437 16.91 -25.26 2.65
CA VAL A 437 15.77 -24.46 2.13
C VAL A 437 14.77 -24.07 3.23
N GLU A 438 14.56 -24.94 4.21
CA GLU A 438 13.67 -24.72 5.37
C GLU A 438 14.21 -23.65 6.33
N LEU A 439 15.53 -23.58 6.53
CA LEU A 439 16.18 -22.55 7.35
C LEU A 439 16.21 -21.20 6.62
N SER A 440 16.42 -21.22 5.30
CA SER A 440 16.36 -20.03 4.44
C SER A 440 14.96 -19.40 4.42
N ALA A 441 13.91 -20.21 4.43
CA ALA A 441 12.52 -19.73 4.50
C ALA A 441 12.20 -19.02 5.82
N VAL A 442 12.77 -19.49 6.95
CA VAL A 442 12.61 -18.83 8.25
C VAL A 442 13.43 -17.53 8.36
N LEU A 443 14.56 -17.44 7.66
CA LEU A 443 15.43 -16.25 7.65
C LEU A 443 14.93 -15.12 6.74
N GLY A 444 14.23 -15.46 5.65
CA GLY A 444 13.69 -14.48 4.69
C GLY A 444 12.70 -13.47 5.29
N ALA A 445 12.17 -13.72 6.48
CA ALA A 445 11.24 -12.82 7.18
C ALA A 445 11.91 -11.73 8.05
N THR A 446 13.24 -11.66 8.13
CA THR A 446 13.96 -10.69 8.99
C THR A 446 15.28 -10.18 8.39
N GLU A 447 15.29 -9.85 7.09
CA GLU A 447 16.33 -8.96 6.57
C GLU A 447 15.86 -7.51 6.70
N GLU A 448 16.41 -6.78 7.67
CA GLU A 448 16.36 -5.32 7.67
C GLU A 448 17.04 -4.84 6.37
N LEU A 449 16.22 -4.39 5.42
CA LEU A 449 16.71 -3.72 4.23
C LEU A 449 17.37 -2.40 4.67
N ALA A 450 18.70 -2.37 4.71
CA ALA A 450 19.46 -1.13 4.84
C ALA A 450 19.24 -0.31 3.57
N TYR A 451 18.60 0.84 3.69
CA TYR A 451 18.38 1.76 2.57
C TYR A 451 19.48 2.81 2.57
N GLU A 452 20.04 3.10 1.41
CA GLU A 452 20.92 4.23 1.19
C GLU A 452 20.13 5.38 0.54
N VAL A 453 20.63 6.61 0.64
CA VAL A 453 19.99 7.79 0.00
C VAL A 453 19.82 7.60 -1.50
N ASP A 454 20.75 6.89 -2.15
CA ASP A 454 20.76 6.63 -3.58
C ASP A 454 19.70 5.61 -4.04
N ASP A 455 19.07 4.88 -3.11
CA ASP A 455 18.02 3.91 -3.40
C ASP A 455 16.65 4.56 -3.75
N PHE A 456 16.52 5.88 -3.60
CA PHE A 456 15.28 6.61 -3.82
C PHE A 456 15.40 7.60 -5.00
N PRO A 457 15.38 7.10 -6.25
CA PRO A 457 15.54 7.95 -7.43
C PRO A 457 14.41 8.97 -7.54
N GLY A 458 14.79 10.24 -7.71
CA GLY A 458 13.86 11.36 -7.81
C GLY A 458 13.37 11.92 -6.47
N ALA A 459 13.71 11.28 -5.35
CA ALA A 459 13.57 11.86 -4.03
C ALA A 459 14.66 12.92 -3.79
N TRP A 460 14.42 13.83 -2.86
CA TRP A 460 15.37 14.86 -2.49
C TRP A 460 15.72 14.78 -1.01
N ALA A 461 16.86 14.16 -0.72
CA ALA A 461 17.50 14.22 0.58
C ALA A 461 18.15 15.59 0.79
N ILE A 462 17.80 16.28 1.87
CA ILE A 462 18.42 17.55 2.29
C ILE A 462 19.22 17.31 3.57
N PRO A 463 20.56 17.29 3.52
CA PRO A 463 21.41 17.24 4.70
C PRO A 463 21.14 18.37 5.71
N LYS A 464 21.47 18.15 6.98
CA LYS A 464 21.24 19.13 8.07
C LYS A 464 21.97 20.47 7.86
N LYS A 465 23.06 20.49 7.08
CA LYS A 465 23.90 21.66 6.79
C LYS A 465 23.86 22.07 5.32
N SER A 466 22.74 21.86 4.63
CA SER A 466 22.58 22.30 3.25
C SER A 466 22.65 23.81 3.11
N ASP A 467 23.30 24.26 2.04
CA ASP A 467 23.32 25.67 1.65
C ASP A 467 21.92 26.12 1.21
N HIS A 468 21.40 27.15 1.88
CA HIS A 468 20.08 27.70 1.62
C HIS A 468 19.97 28.32 0.23
N GLU A 469 21.07 28.86 -0.32
CA GLU A 469 21.06 29.46 -1.66
C GLU A 469 20.92 28.36 -2.72
N ALA A 470 21.70 27.29 -2.64
CA ALA A 470 21.59 26.13 -3.52
C ALA A 470 20.20 25.45 -3.47
N VAL A 471 19.60 25.34 -2.27
CA VAL A 471 18.22 24.84 -2.11
C VAL A 471 17.23 25.77 -2.81
N GLY A 472 17.39 27.09 -2.66
CA GLY A 472 16.57 28.10 -3.32
C GLY A 472 16.65 28.03 -4.85
N THR A 473 17.86 27.98 -5.40
CA THR A 473 18.07 27.86 -6.86
C THR A 473 17.41 26.60 -7.43
N ARG A 474 17.58 25.45 -6.77
CA ARG A 474 16.95 24.20 -7.22
C ARG A 474 15.42 24.30 -7.20
N LEU A 475 14.85 24.93 -6.17
CA LEU A 475 13.40 25.16 -6.13
C LEU A 475 12.95 26.07 -7.27
N ASP A 476 13.69 27.15 -7.54
CA ASP A 476 13.35 28.11 -8.60
C ASP A 476 13.31 27.46 -9.99
N GLU A 477 14.15 26.47 -10.24
CA GLU A 477 14.21 25.70 -11.49
C GLU A 477 13.12 24.63 -11.62
N MET A 478 12.58 24.13 -10.50
CA MET A 478 11.55 23.08 -10.52
C MET A 478 10.21 23.64 -10.99
N SER A 479 9.68 23.11 -12.09
CA SER A 479 8.27 23.34 -12.48
C SER A 479 7.30 22.80 -11.42
N ASN A 480 6.02 23.19 -11.44
CA ASN A 480 5.06 22.67 -10.47
C ASN A 480 4.88 21.14 -10.57
N LYS A 481 4.92 20.58 -11.78
CA LYS A 481 4.92 19.13 -12.00
C LYS A 481 6.19 18.48 -11.46
N ALA A 482 7.35 19.09 -11.67
CA ALA A 482 8.62 18.58 -11.15
C ALA A 482 8.65 18.63 -9.61
N LEU A 483 8.18 19.73 -9.01
CA LEU A 483 8.03 19.90 -7.57
C LEU A 483 7.13 18.83 -6.98
N ARG A 484 5.97 18.56 -7.61
CA ARG A 484 5.05 17.49 -7.19
C ARG A 484 5.66 16.10 -7.33
N SER A 485 6.29 15.79 -8.46
CA SER A 485 6.91 14.48 -8.67
C SER A 485 8.05 14.23 -7.67
N CYS A 486 8.88 15.24 -7.42
CA CYS A 486 9.93 15.22 -6.41
C CYS A 486 9.35 15.05 -5.00
N TYR A 487 8.26 15.76 -4.67
CA TYR A 487 7.58 15.61 -3.39
C TYR A 487 7.06 14.21 -3.15
N LEU A 488 6.37 13.61 -4.13
CA LEU A 488 5.82 12.26 -3.98
C LEU A 488 6.94 11.24 -3.76
N ALA A 489 8.03 11.32 -4.53
CA ALA A 489 9.19 10.46 -4.34
C ALA A 489 9.87 10.69 -2.97
N THR A 490 10.00 11.94 -2.54
CA THR A 490 10.63 12.32 -1.26
C THR A 490 9.79 11.91 -0.04
N ARG A 491 8.46 12.04 -0.13
CA ARG A 491 7.52 11.57 0.89
C ARG A 491 7.56 10.05 1.00
N ASP A 492 7.47 9.35 -0.14
CA ASP A 492 7.51 7.90 -0.16
C ASP A 492 8.88 7.40 0.37
N ALA A 493 10.00 8.07 0.06
CA ALA A 493 11.32 7.75 0.62
C ALA A 493 11.41 7.96 2.15
N ALA A 494 10.86 9.06 2.68
CA ALA A 494 10.78 9.28 4.12
C ALA A 494 9.92 8.20 4.79
N ASP A 495 8.74 7.89 4.24
CA ASP A 495 7.81 6.89 4.80
C ASP A 495 8.37 5.45 4.76
N ILE A 496 9.27 5.14 3.81
CA ILE A 496 9.94 3.83 3.70
C ILE A 496 11.13 3.72 4.66
N SER A 497 11.86 4.83 4.88
CA SER A 497 13.06 4.84 5.72
C SER A 497 12.79 5.21 7.18
N GLU A 498 11.54 5.28 7.62
CA GLU A 498 11.11 5.73 8.97
C GLU A 498 11.85 5.01 10.12
N GLU A 499 12.26 3.77 9.91
CA GLU A 499 12.99 2.97 10.91
C GLU A 499 14.52 3.21 10.90
N GLN A 500 15.06 3.90 9.88
CA GLN A 500 16.46 4.28 9.71
C GLN A 500 16.61 5.81 9.73
N LEU A 501 16.70 6.37 10.94
CA LEU A 501 16.72 7.83 11.15
C LEU A 501 17.79 8.57 10.34
N GLU A 502 18.95 7.95 10.08
CA GLU A 502 20.03 8.55 9.29
C GLU A 502 19.64 8.82 7.84
N VAL A 503 18.74 8.01 7.29
CA VAL A 503 18.23 8.07 5.91
C VAL A 503 16.91 8.85 5.86
N HIS A 504 16.03 8.62 6.84
CA HIS A 504 14.76 9.32 6.99
C HIS A 504 14.92 10.82 7.13
N ASP A 505 15.79 11.27 8.04
CA ASP A 505 15.90 12.67 8.41
C ASP A 505 16.22 13.61 7.23
N PRO A 506 17.15 13.26 6.32
CA PRO A 506 17.35 14.01 5.08
C PRO A 506 16.11 14.10 4.19
N PHE A 507 15.35 13.02 4.03
CA PHE A 507 14.14 13.01 3.21
C PHE A 507 12.98 13.76 3.87
N ASP A 508 12.80 13.65 5.18
CA ASP A 508 11.77 14.42 5.89
C ASP A 508 12.05 15.94 5.80
N ARG A 509 13.32 16.36 5.89
CA ARG A 509 13.69 17.76 5.62
C ARG A 509 13.37 18.17 4.18
N GLY A 510 13.71 17.33 3.20
CA GLY A 510 13.34 17.53 1.80
C GLY A 510 11.85 17.71 1.59
N ARG A 511 11.05 16.82 2.19
CA ARG A 511 9.59 16.85 2.19
C ARG A 511 9.05 18.19 2.69
N ARG A 512 9.50 18.64 3.86
CA ARG A 512 9.07 19.92 4.46
C ARG A 512 9.43 21.13 3.59
N VAL A 513 10.61 21.11 2.95
CA VAL A 513 11.04 22.17 2.04
C VAL A 513 10.14 22.23 0.79
N LEU A 514 9.80 21.07 0.22
CA LEU A 514 8.90 20.97 -0.93
C LEU A 514 7.47 21.40 -0.59
N GLU A 515 6.97 21.03 0.60
CA GLU A 515 5.65 21.48 1.11
C GLU A 515 5.60 23.00 1.31
N LEU A 516 6.66 23.57 1.89
CA LEU A 516 6.77 25.01 2.07
C LEU A 516 6.76 25.74 0.73
N GLU A 517 7.53 25.26 -0.26
CA GLU A 517 7.55 25.86 -1.59
C GLU A 517 6.20 25.72 -2.31
N ALA A 518 5.53 24.57 -2.18
CA ALA A 518 4.20 24.39 -2.75
C ALA A 518 3.18 25.35 -2.15
N GLY A 519 3.23 25.58 -0.83
CA GLY A 519 2.43 26.61 -0.15
C GLY A 519 2.75 28.02 -0.65
N ARG A 520 4.02 28.34 -0.88
CA ARG A 520 4.45 29.62 -1.49
C ARG A 520 3.91 29.81 -2.90
N ARG A 521 3.72 28.74 -3.65
CA ARG A 521 3.16 28.78 -5.02
C ARG A 521 1.64 28.69 -5.05
N GLY A 522 0.99 28.20 -4.00
CA GLY A 522 -0.42 27.82 -4.06
C GLY A 522 -0.64 26.53 -4.86
N LEU A 523 0.34 25.64 -4.87
CA LEU A 523 0.27 24.33 -5.52
C LEU A 523 -0.21 23.28 -4.51
N ASN A 524 -1.26 22.55 -4.86
CA ASN A 524 -1.70 21.39 -4.09
C ASN A 524 -0.92 20.14 -4.54
N LEU A 525 0.03 19.69 -3.72
CA LEU A 525 0.93 18.57 -4.02
C LEU A 525 0.21 17.23 -4.19
N GLU A 526 -0.94 17.03 -3.57
CA GLU A 526 -1.72 15.78 -3.72
C GLU A 526 -2.44 15.73 -5.08
N THR A 527 -3.07 16.84 -5.49
CA THR A 527 -3.93 16.90 -6.69
C THR A 527 -3.24 17.43 -7.93
N GLY A 528 -2.06 18.06 -7.79
CA GLY A 528 -1.36 18.74 -8.88
C GLY A 528 -2.05 20.00 -9.37
N ARG A 529 -3.08 20.49 -8.64
CA ARG A 529 -3.81 21.71 -8.98
C ARG A 529 -3.04 22.94 -8.47
N HIS A 530 -2.86 23.91 -9.34
CA HIS A 530 -2.24 25.19 -8.99
C HIS A 530 -3.33 26.27 -8.84
N ASP A 531 -3.36 26.94 -7.70
CA ASP A 531 -4.23 28.08 -7.42
C ASP A 531 -3.40 29.26 -6.88
N PRO A 532 -2.95 30.17 -7.77
CA PRO A 532 -2.13 31.33 -7.39
C PRO A 532 -2.77 32.25 -6.34
N LYS A 533 -4.10 32.22 -6.17
CA LYS A 533 -4.79 33.04 -5.16
C LYS A 533 -4.65 32.49 -3.75
N SER A 534 -4.33 31.20 -3.64
CA SER A 534 -4.08 30.52 -2.35
C SER A 534 -2.61 30.55 -1.93
N ALA A 535 -1.74 31.12 -2.77
CA ALA A 535 -0.30 31.16 -2.56
C ALA A 535 0.08 32.09 -1.41
N SER A 536 1.04 31.66 -0.57
CA SER A 536 1.56 32.51 0.51
C SER A 536 2.60 33.53 0.02
N ASP A 537 3.16 33.37 -1.19
CA ASP A 537 4.07 34.32 -1.83
C ASP A 537 3.62 34.62 -3.28
N PRO A 538 3.08 35.82 -3.55
CA PRO A 538 2.60 36.20 -4.87
C PRO A 538 3.66 36.17 -5.98
N LYS A 539 4.94 36.36 -5.66
CA LYS A 539 6.02 36.29 -6.65
C LYS A 539 6.35 34.85 -7.01
N ARG A 540 6.32 33.95 -6.04
CA ARG A 540 6.53 32.52 -6.24
C ARG A 540 5.37 31.89 -7.01
N ALA A 541 4.14 32.34 -6.76
CA ALA A 541 2.91 31.86 -7.43
C ALA A 541 2.90 32.01 -8.96
N THR A 542 3.68 32.94 -9.52
CA THR A 542 3.74 33.18 -10.97
C THR A 542 4.98 32.59 -11.62
N LEU A 543 5.92 32.05 -10.82
CA LEU A 543 7.17 31.51 -11.31
C LEU A 543 6.95 30.29 -12.23
N HIS A 544 6.01 29.42 -11.85
CA HIS A 544 5.61 28.24 -12.62
C HIS A 544 4.09 28.11 -12.62
N THR A 545 3.50 27.85 -13.78
CA THR A 545 2.03 27.80 -13.95
C THR A 545 1.53 26.47 -14.51
N ASP A 546 2.43 25.52 -14.72
CA ASP A 546 2.06 24.17 -15.10
C ASP A 546 1.25 23.50 -13.97
N GLN A 547 0.33 22.64 -14.37
CA GLN A 547 -0.50 21.84 -13.47
C GLN A 547 -0.87 20.53 -14.17
N ASP A 548 -1.29 19.54 -13.39
CA ASP A 548 -1.77 18.29 -13.97
C ASP A 548 -3.08 18.53 -14.74
N THR A 549 -3.22 17.87 -15.89
CA THR A 549 -4.39 18.00 -16.75
C THR A 549 -5.64 17.58 -16.00
N GLN A 550 -6.48 18.55 -15.63
CA GLN A 550 -7.81 18.27 -15.14
C GLN A 550 -8.66 17.76 -16.30
N THR A 551 -9.34 16.63 -16.09
CA THR A 551 -10.43 16.21 -16.97
C THR A 551 -11.45 17.34 -17.08
N ILE A 552 -11.67 17.83 -18.30
CA ILE A 552 -12.68 18.85 -18.60
C ILE A 552 -14.05 18.29 -18.19
N LYS A 553 -14.63 18.80 -17.10
CA LYS A 553 -16.04 18.55 -16.75
C LYS A 553 -16.92 19.37 -17.69
N VAL A 554 -17.41 18.77 -18.76
CA VAL A 554 -18.46 19.36 -19.60
C VAL A 554 -19.78 19.30 -18.82
N MET A 555 -20.17 20.39 -18.18
CA MET A 555 -21.52 20.55 -17.63
C MET A 555 -22.48 20.86 -18.78
N ARG A 556 -23.29 19.89 -19.21
CA ARG A 556 -24.44 20.17 -20.08
C ARG A 556 -25.53 20.84 -19.23
N ARG A 557 -25.90 22.07 -19.59
CA ARG A 557 -27.19 22.64 -19.19
C ARG A 557 -28.27 21.93 -19.99
N ASP A 558 -29.22 21.32 -19.29
CA ASP A 558 -30.38 20.67 -19.88
C ASP A 558 -31.48 21.73 -20.03
N ASP A 559 -31.49 22.44 -21.17
CA ASP A 559 -32.54 23.42 -21.49
C ASP A 559 -33.76 22.68 -22.10
N GLN A 560 -34.45 21.87 -21.29
CA GLN A 560 -35.81 21.43 -21.63
C GLN A 560 -36.81 22.57 -21.34
N GLN A 561 -36.92 23.51 -22.27
CA GLN A 561 -38.09 24.39 -22.33
C GLN A 561 -39.31 23.57 -22.77
N GLN A 562 -40.18 23.22 -21.81
CA GLN A 562 -41.54 22.79 -22.09
C GLN A 562 -42.30 23.90 -22.82
N ARG A 563 -42.56 23.71 -24.13
CA ARG A 563 -43.55 24.50 -24.86
C ARG A 563 -44.95 24.13 -24.37
N VAL A 564 -45.48 24.89 -23.43
CA VAL A 564 -46.92 24.91 -23.14
C VAL A 564 -47.60 25.65 -24.29
N ARG A 565 -48.39 24.95 -25.10
CA ARG A 565 -49.31 25.58 -26.06
C ARG A 565 -50.44 26.25 -25.26
N ARG A 566 -50.61 27.56 -25.45
CA ARG A 566 -51.89 28.24 -25.22
C ARG A 566 -52.66 28.29 -26.53
#